data_AF-A0A7L1NKE9-F1
#
_entry.id   AF-A0A7L1NKE9-F1
#
_cell.length_a   1.000
_cell.length_b   1.000
_cell.length_c   1.000
_cell.angle_alpha   90.00
_cell.angle_beta   90.00
_cell.angle_gamma   90.00
#
_symmetry.space_group_name_H-M   'P 1'
#
loop_
_entity.id
_entity.type
_entity.pdbx_description
1 polymer ?
#
loop_
_entity_poly.entity_id
_entity_poly.type
_entity_poly.pdbx_seq_one_letter_code
_entity_poly.pdbx_strand_id
1 'polypeptide(L)'
;QLRRSGQILLLHLGLGPDALGVVSSDVYRDKVLQGVSGTPQAGVVRRFLEEVVAPCPRLSYERESGLGDDDVTQLVAAGVLTVRDAGSWWLALPGIGRFIRALLRGRRALLAVVRRSRNHEVLQGELLQRRAPPGTQLGVPYLLYDLLGAHLLCRYRPLTLTLTC
;
A
#
# COMPACT_ATOMS: atom_id res chain seq x y z
N GLN A 1 -22.34 4.40 7.68
CA GLN A 1 -23.46 3.93 6.83
C GLN A 1 -22.95 3.13 5.64
N LEU A 2 -22.03 3.67 4.81
CA LEU A 2 -21.47 3.03 3.60
C LEU A 2 -20.77 1.66 3.81
N ARG A 3 -20.07 1.48 4.94
CA ARG A 3 -19.45 0.18 5.28
C ARG A 3 -20.47 -0.90 5.60
N ARG A 4 -21.57 -0.52 6.27
CA ARG A 4 -22.66 -1.46 6.63
C ARG A 4 -23.50 -1.84 5.41
N SER A 5 -23.56 -0.99 4.39
CA SER A 5 -24.18 -1.30 3.09
C SER A 5 -23.24 -2.06 2.13
N GLY A 6 -22.01 -2.39 2.56
CA GLY A 6 -21.05 -3.16 1.76
C GLY A 6 -20.45 -2.43 0.55
N GLN A 7 -20.65 -1.11 0.46
CA GLN A 7 -20.20 -0.30 -0.69
C GLN A 7 -18.71 0.06 -0.63
N ILE A 8 -18.09 -0.07 0.54
CA ILE A 8 -16.67 0.20 0.74
C ILE A 8 -15.99 -0.95 1.48
N LEU A 9 -14.74 -1.21 1.09
CA LEU A 9 -13.84 -2.13 1.76
C LEU A 9 -12.77 -1.35 2.52
N LEU A 10 -12.39 -1.90 3.68
CA LEU A 10 -11.18 -1.49 4.37
C LEU A 10 -10.08 -2.50 4.04
N LEU A 11 -8.92 -1.99 3.65
CA LEU A 11 -7.78 -2.80 3.24
C LEU A 11 -6.56 -2.42 4.05
N HIS A 12 -5.74 -3.40 4.41
CA HIS A 12 -4.47 -3.12 5.05
C HIS A 12 -3.42 -2.71 4.01
N LEU A 13 -2.79 -1.56 4.22
CA LEU A 13 -1.84 -0.97 3.25
C LEU A 13 -0.39 -1.43 3.46
N GLY A 14 -0.07 -2.07 4.58
CA GLY A 14 1.29 -2.57 4.84
C GLY A 14 2.31 -1.50 5.21
N LEU A 15 1.86 -0.32 5.67
CA LEU A 15 2.71 0.79 6.13
C LEU A 15 2.77 0.91 7.67
N GLY A 16 2.30 -0.11 8.38
CA GLY A 16 2.13 -0.12 9.82
C GLY A 16 0.79 -0.75 10.20
N PRO A 17 0.55 -1.06 11.48
CA PRO A 17 -0.65 -1.77 11.93
C PRO A 17 -1.94 -0.97 11.68
N ASP A 18 -1.87 0.37 11.70
CA ASP A 18 -3.03 1.26 11.55
C ASP A 18 -3.17 1.84 10.15
N ALA A 19 -2.33 1.41 9.20
CA ALA A 19 -2.35 1.91 7.83
C ALA A 19 -3.48 1.25 7.03
N LEU A 20 -4.69 1.80 7.14
CA LEU A 20 -5.88 1.32 6.44
C LEU A 20 -6.21 2.19 5.22
N GLY A 21 -6.58 1.53 4.13
CA GLY A 21 -7.12 2.15 2.92
C GLY A 21 -8.62 1.92 2.84
N VAL A 22 -9.34 2.89 2.31
CA VAL A 22 -10.77 2.77 2.00
C VAL A 22 -10.89 2.72 0.48
N VAL A 23 -11.58 1.72 -0.04
CA VAL A 23 -11.82 1.57 -1.49
C VAL A 23 -13.28 1.22 -1.74
N SER A 24 -13.83 1.62 -2.88
CA SER A 24 -15.11 1.12 -3.35
C SER A 24 -15.02 -0.39 -3.58
N SER A 25 -16.03 -1.13 -3.13
CA SER A 25 -16.09 -2.59 -3.31
C SER A 25 -16.08 -2.99 -4.79
N ASP A 26 -16.79 -2.25 -5.64
CA ASP A 26 -16.88 -2.52 -7.07
C ASP A 26 -15.53 -2.29 -7.75
N VAL A 27 -14.90 -1.14 -7.46
CA VAL A 27 -13.58 -0.79 -8.01
C VAL A 27 -12.53 -1.80 -7.58
N TYR A 28 -12.58 -2.25 -6.31
CA TYR A 28 -11.66 -3.27 -5.82
C TYR A 28 -11.86 -4.60 -6.56
N ARG A 29 -13.10 -5.07 -6.66
CA ARG A 29 -13.44 -6.31 -7.35
C ARG A 29 -12.93 -6.29 -8.80
N ASP A 30 -13.27 -5.25 -9.55
CA ASP A 30 -12.90 -5.15 -10.96
C ASP A 30 -11.38 -5.11 -11.15
N LYS A 31 -10.67 -4.35 -10.31
CA LYS A 31 -9.20 -4.25 -10.39
C LYS A 31 -8.50 -5.53 -9.99
N VAL A 32 -8.99 -6.23 -8.97
CA VAL A 32 -8.44 -7.52 -8.55
C VAL A 32 -8.65 -8.56 -9.64
N LEU A 33 -9.87 -8.67 -10.18
CA LEU A 33 -10.20 -9.61 -11.26
C LEU A 33 -9.40 -9.31 -12.54
N GLN A 34 -9.24 -8.03 -12.88
CA GLN A 34 -8.37 -7.61 -13.99
C GLN A 34 -6.91 -8.03 -13.74
N GLY A 35 -6.40 -7.86 -12.51
CA GLY A 35 -5.02 -8.16 -12.16
C GLY A 35 -4.67 -9.65 -12.13
N VAL A 36 -5.65 -10.52 -11.88
CA VAL A 36 -5.48 -11.99 -11.88
C VAL A 36 -5.95 -12.65 -13.17
N SER A 37 -6.43 -11.88 -14.14
CA SER A 37 -6.91 -12.43 -15.41
C SER A 37 -5.80 -13.20 -16.13
N GLY A 38 -6.08 -14.44 -16.50
CA GLY A 38 -5.12 -15.34 -17.16
C GLY A 38 -4.11 -16.01 -16.22
N THR A 39 -4.19 -15.79 -14.91
CA THR A 39 -3.37 -16.52 -13.94
C THR A 39 -4.11 -17.76 -13.40
N PRO A 40 -3.39 -18.78 -12.90
CA PRO A 40 -4.03 -19.96 -12.30
C PRO A 40 -4.94 -19.64 -11.11
N GLN A 41 -4.67 -18.54 -10.40
CA GLN A 41 -5.41 -18.13 -9.20
C GLN A 41 -6.75 -17.45 -9.52
N ALA A 42 -7.05 -17.13 -10.79
CA ALA A 42 -8.23 -16.35 -11.17
C ALA A 42 -9.55 -16.94 -10.66
N GLY A 43 -9.70 -18.27 -10.70
CA GLY A 43 -10.89 -18.97 -10.23
C GLY A 43 -11.10 -18.84 -8.72
N VAL A 44 -10.05 -19.12 -7.94
CA VAL A 44 -10.09 -19.03 -6.47
C VAL A 44 -10.33 -17.60 -6.02
N VAL A 45 -9.67 -16.63 -6.65
CA VAL A 45 -9.84 -15.20 -6.34
C VAL A 45 -11.27 -14.74 -6.61
N ARG A 46 -11.85 -15.13 -7.76
CA ARG A 46 -13.25 -14.79 -8.09
C ARG A 46 -14.21 -15.35 -7.04
N ARG A 47 -14.08 -16.64 -6.74
CA ARG A 47 -14.90 -17.33 -5.74
C ARG A 47 -14.82 -16.64 -4.38
N PHE A 48 -13.61 -16.34 -3.92
CA PHE A 48 -13.39 -15.63 -2.67
C PHE A 48 -14.09 -14.26 -2.63
N LEU A 49 -13.99 -13.47 -3.69
CA LEU A 49 -14.62 -12.15 -3.74
C LEU A 49 -16.16 -12.24 -3.72
N GLU A 50 -16.74 -13.23 -4.40
CA GLU A 50 -18.19 -13.37 -4.56
C GLU A 50 -18.85 -14.07 -3.36
N GLU A 51 -18.22 -15.10 -2.81
CA GLU A 51 -18.80 -15.95 -1.77
C GLU A 51 -18.40 -15.51 -0.35
N VAL A 52 -17.26 -14.83 -0.19
CA VAL A 52 -16.72 -14.47 1.14
C VAL A 52 -16.73 -12.97 1.35
N VAL A 53 -16.14 -12.19 0.42
CA VAL A 53 -15.99 -10.73 0.60
C VAL A 53 -17.30 -9.97 0.37
N ALA A 54 -18.03 -10.28 -0.71
CA ALA A 54 -19.26 -9.55 -1.04
C ALA A 54 -20.38 -9.72 0.02
N PRO A 55 -20.64 -10.92 0.58
CA PRO A 55 -21.68 -11.08 1.59
C PRO A 55 -21.31 -10.45 2.93
N CYS A 56 -20.02 -10.47 3.31
CA CYS A 56 -19.55 -9.94 4.59
C CYS A 56 -18.17 -9.28 4.44
N PRO A 57 -18.11 -8.00 4.03
CA PRO A 57 -16.85 -7.32 3.82
C PRO A 57 -16.13 -7.08 5.15
N ARG A 58 -15.05 -7.83 5.38
CA ARG A 58 -14.20 -7.73 6.56
C ARG A 58 -12.80 -7.26 6.20
N LEU A 59 -12.16 -6.62 7.19
CA LEU A 59 -10.75 -6.22 7.09
C LEU A 59 -9.82 -7.44 7.20
N SER A 60 -10.20 -8.42 8.03
CA SER A 60 -9.48 -9.68 8.21
C SER A 60 -10.40 -10.88 8.04
N TYR A 61 -9.81 -11.98 7.58
CA TYR A 61 -10.41 -13.29 7.48
C TYR A 61 -9.60 -14.27 8.32
N GLU A 62 -10.29 -15.10 9.08
CA GLU A 62 -9.71 -16.10 9.96
C GLU A 62 -9.86 -17.48 9.31
N ARG A 63 -9.06 -18.45 9.73
CA ARG A 63 -9.11 -19.83 9.25
C ARG A 63 -10.51 -20.44 9.34
N GLU A 64 -11.28 -20.05 10.35
CA GLU A 64 -12.66 -20.50 10.58
C GLU A 64 -13.67 -19.98 9.54
N SER A 65 -13.26 -19.06 8.65
CA SER A 65 -14.12 -18.56 7.56
C SER A 65 -14.38 -19.58 6.43
N GLY A 66 -13.91 -20.83 6.58
CA GLY A 66 -14.13 -21.91 5.61
C GLY A 66 -13.18 -21.89 4.42
N LEU A 67 -12.10 -21.10 4.47
CA LEU A 67 -11.06 -21.08 3.46
C LEU A 67 -10.13 -22.29 3.62
N GLY A 68 -10.05 -23.14 2.59
CA GLY A 68 -9.08 -24.23 2.57
C GLY A 68 -7.63 -23.71 2.53
N ASP A 69 -6.68 -24.49 3.04
CA ASP A 69 -5.26 -24.08 3.08
C ASP A 69 -4.68 -23.81 1.69
N ASP A 70 -5.10 -24.57 0.68
CA ASP A 70 -4.71 -24.35 -0.72
C ASP A 70 -5.27 -23.03 -1.26
N ASP A 71 -6.51 -22.69 -0.93
CA ASP A 71 -7.14 -21.44 -1.33
C ASP A 71 -6.43 -20.25 -0.69
N VAL A 72 -6.14 -20.32 0.61
CA VAL A 72 -5.37 -19.29 1.32
C VAL A 72 -4.02 -19.09 0.65
N THR A 73 -3.30 -20.17 0.34
CA THR A 73 -2.00 -20.10 -0.31
C THR A 73 -2.10 -19.40 -1.67
N GLN A 74 -3.12 -19.72 -2.46
CA GLN A 74 -3.36 -19.08 -3.75
C GLN A 74 -3.75 -17.59 -3.61
N LEU A 75 -4.59 -17.24 -2.62
CA LEU A 75 -5.00 -15.87 -2.36
C LEU A 75 -3.84 -14.99 -1.87
N VAL A 76 -2.95 -15.55 -1.06
CA VAL A 76 -1.70 -14.89 -0.64
C VAL A 76 -0.76 -14.72 -1.82
N ALA A 77 -0.61 -15.75 -2.67
CA ALA A 77 0.21 -15.67 -3.88
C ALA A 77 -0.33 -14.63 -4.88
N ALA A 78 -1.65 -14.50 -5.01
CA ALA A 78 -2.32 -13.47 -5.80
C ALA A 78 -2.22 -12.06 -5.18
N GLY A 79 -1.80 -11.95 -3.91
CA GLY A 79 -1.68 -10.68 -3.19
C GLY A 79 -3.02 -10.10 -2.74
N VAL A 80 -4.10 -10.89 -2.77
CA VAL A 80 -5.42 -10.52 -2.26
C VAL A 80 -5.47 -10.64 -0.74
N LEU A 81 -4.72 -11.59 -0.18
CA LEU A 81 -4.51 -11.75 1.25
C LEU A 81 -3.05 -11.48 1.64
N THR A 82 -2.85 -10.94 2.84
CA THR A 82 -1.53 -10.87 3.49
C THR A 82 -1.62 -11.43 4.90
N VAL A 83 -0.58 -12.14 5.35
CA VAL A 83 -0.55 -12.74 6.69
C VAL A 83 -0.61 -11.63 7.75
N ARG A 84 -1.52 -11.81 8.72
CA ARG A 84 -1.57 -11.02 9.95
C ARG A 84 -0.91 -11.80 11.08
N ASP A 85 -1.49 -12.96 11.41
CA ASP A 85 -1.07 -13.87 12.47
C ASP A 85 -1.29 -15.33 12.03
N ALA A 86 -0.92 -16.29 12.88
CA ALA A 86 -1.22 -17.70 12.65
C ALA A 86 -2.74 -17.91 12.49
N GLY A 87 -3.16 -18.32 11.28
CA GLY A 87 -4.58 -18.54 10.98
C GLY A 87 -5.40 -17.26 10.73
N SER A 88 -4.75 -16.10 10.53
CA SER A 88 -5.45 -14.85 10.23
C SER A 88 -4.75 -14.05 9.13
N TRP A 89 -5.54 -13.50 8.21
CA TRP A 89 -5.06 -12.74 7.06
C TRP A 89 -5.82 -11.43 6.90
N TRP A 90 -5.10 -10.38 6.52
CA TRP A 90 -5.71 -9.12 6.09
C TRP A 90 -6.12 -9.18 4.63
N LEU A 91 -7.22 -8.51 4.30
CA LEU A 91 -7.54 -8.18 2.93
C LEU A 91 -6.58 -7.10 2.42
N ALA A 92 -5.92 -7.37 1.31
CA ALA A 92 -4.86 -6.54 0.73
C ALA A 92 -5.19 -6.11 -0.69
N LEU A 93 -4.49 -5.08 -1.16
CA LEU A 93 -4.46 -4.75 -2.58
C LEU A 93 -3.42 -5.63 -3.29
N PRO A 94 -3.78 -6.33 -4.38
CA PRO A 94 -2.82 -7.05 -5.21
C PRO A 94 -1.65 -6.16 -5.63
N GLY A 95 -0.43 -6.65 -5.42
CA GLY A 95 0.79 -5.92 -5.78
C GLY A 95 1.21 -4.80 -4.82
N ILE A 96 0.46 -4.51 -3.74
CA ILE A 96 0.78 -3.44 -2.79
C ILE A 96 2.19 -3.57 -2.19
N GLY A 97 2.65 -4.79 -1.91
CA GLY A 97 3.99 -5.02 -1.38
C GLY A 97 5.11 -4.53 -2.31
N ARG A 98 4.92 -4.57 -3.64
CA ARG A 98 5.91 -4.01 -4.59
C ARG A 98 5.96 -2.50 -4.47
N PHE A 99 4.79 -1.87 -4.41
CA PHE A 99 4.65 -0.43 -4.22
C PHE A 99 5.24 0.02 -2.88
N ILE A 100 4.90 -0.62 -1.76
CA ILE A 100 5.45 -0.30 -0.43
C ILE A 100 6.97 -0.42 -0.41
N ARG A 101 7.55 -1.48 -1.00
CA ARG A 101 9.00 -1.61 -1.11
C ARG A 101 9.63 -0.46 -1.90
N ALA A 102 9.03 -0.08 -3.02
CA ALA A 102 9.51 1.06 -3.82
C ALA A 102 9.42 2.38 -3.04
N LEU A 103 8.31 2.60 -2.32
CA LEU A 103 8.08 3.76 -1.47
C LEU A 103 9.13 3.86 -0.36
N LEU A 104 9.32 2.80 0.42
CA LEU A 104 10.28 2.77 1.53
C LEU A 104 11.72 2.98 1.06
N ARG A 105 12.11 2.39 -0.08
CA ARG A 105 13.43 2.66 -0.69
C ARG A 105 13.57 4.12 -1.12
N GLY A 106 12.54 4.67 -1.76
CA GLY A 106 12.50 6.07 -2.16
C GLY A 106 12.62 7.03 -0.99
N ARG A 107 11.86 6.81 0.09
CA ARG A 107 11.95 7.58 1.34
C ARG A 107 13.39 7.61 1.87
N ARG A 108 14.02 6.43 2.02
CA ARG A 108 15.40 6.32 2.53
C ARG A 108 16.38 7.09 1.65
N ALA A 109 16.27 6.95 0.32
CA ALA A 109 17.16 7.61 -0.61
C ALA A 109 17.01 9.14 -0.57
N LEU A 110 15.79 9.66 -0.53
CA LEU A 110 15.53 11.09 -0.48
C LEU A 110 15.90 11.70 0.88
N LEU A 111 15.64 11.02 1.99
CA LEU A 111 16.11 11.42 3.31
C LEU A 111 17.64 11.41 3.41
N ALA A 112 18.32 10.46 2.77
CA ALA A 112 19.79 10.44 2.72
C ALA A 112 20.36 11.65 1.97
N VAL A 113 19.67 12.14 0.94
CA VAL A 113 20.04 13.38 0.24
C VAL A 113 19.95 14.58 1.19
N VAL A 114 18.84 14.72 1.92
CA VAL A 114 18.66 15.82 2.88
C VAL A 114 19.69 15.72 4.02
N ARG A 115 19.91 14.53 4.58
CA ARG A 115 20.92 14.31 5.65
C ARG A 115 22.35 14.67 5.23
N ARG A 116 22.70 14.50 3.95
CA ARG A 116 24.03 14.83 3.43
C ARG A 116 24.16 16.30 3.00
N SER A 117 23.06 17.04 2.96
CA SER A 117 23.09 18.46 2.62
C SER A 117 23.64 19.30 3.77
N ARG A 118 24.17 20.47 3.43
CA ARG A 118 24.68 21.42 4.42
C ARG A 118 23.53 21.85 5.33
N ASN A 119 23.73 21.77 6.64
CA ASN A 119 22.71 22.06 7.67
C ASN A 119 21.50 21.11 7.68
N HIS A 120 21.56 19.98 6.97
CA HIS A 120 20.42 19.09 6.77
C HIS A 120 19.21 19.78 6.10
N GLU A 121 19.49 20.79 5.28
CA GLU A 121 18.52 21.62 4.59
C GLU A 121 18.72 21.58 3.07
N VAL A 122 17.63 21.47 2.31
CA VAL A 122 17.67 21.53 0.85
C VAL A 122 16.57 22.40 0.28
N LEU A 123 16.86 23.17 -0.77
CA LEU A 123 15.84 23.92 -1.48
C LEU A 123 14.90 22.96 -2.24
N GLN A 124 13.60 23.17 -2.08
CA GLN A 124 12.58 22.35 -2.72
C GLN A 124 12.71 22.38 -4.25
N GLY A 125 13.00 23.54 -4.85
CA GLY A 125 13.20 23.68 -6.29
C GLY A 125 14.37 22.83 -6.82
N GLU A 126 15.50 22.85 -6.10
CA GLU A 126 16.66 22.01 -6.45
C GLU A 126 16.34 20.52 -6.30
N LEU A 127 15.63 20.15 -5.23
CA LEU A 127 15.27 18.76 -4.98
C LEU A 127 14.36 18.22 -6.09
N LEU A 128 13.38 19.00 -6.52
CA LEU A 128 12.44 18.63 -7.59
C LEU A 128 13.11 18.50 -8.97
N GLN A 129 14.19 19.25 -9.21
CA GLN A 129 14.96 19.19 -10.46
C GLN A 129 15.96 18.03 -10.48
N ARG A 130 16.27 17.41 -9.33
CA ARG A 130 17.18 16.26 -9.28
C ARG A 130 16.55 15.05 -9.94
N ARG A 131 17.40 14.25 -10.58
CA ARG A 131 17.02 12.90 -11.02
C ARG A 131 16.64 12.06 -9.81
N ALA A 132 15.64 11.21 -10.00
CA ALA A 132 15.23 10.26 -8.97
C ALA A 132 16.45 9.41 -8.56
N PRO A 133 16.67 9.17 -7.26
CA PRO A 133 17.80 8.37 -6.82
C PRO A 133 17.83 6.99 -7.49
N PRO A 134 19.01 6.41 -7.74
CA PRO A 134 19.11 5.13 -8.42
C PRO A 134 18.33 4.05 -7.67
N GLY A 135 17.52 3.27 -8.40
CA GLY A 135 16.68 2.21 -7.83
C GLY A 135 15.32 2.67 -7.27
N THR A 136 14.97 3.96 -7.35
CA THR A 136 13.63 4.44 -7.02
C THR A 136 12.71 4.37 -8.23
N GLN A 137 11.56 3.73 -8.08
CA GLN A 137 10.53 3.63 -9.13
C GLN A 137 9.53 4.80 -9.08
N LEU A 138 9.57 5.61 -8.02
CA LEU A 138 8.67 6.74 -7.78
C LEU A 138 9.43 8.05 -8.01
N GLY A 139 8.78 9.01 -8.65
CA GLY A 139 9.38 10.32 -8.92
C GLY A 139 9.65 11.12 -7.65
N VAL A 140 10.65 12.01 -7.71
CA VAL A 140 10.99 12.90 -6.59
C VAL A 140 9.81 13.72 -6.08
N PRO A 141 8.91 14.28 -6.93
CA PRO A 141 7.74 15.00 -6.44
C PRO A 141 6.84 14.12 -5.55
N TYR A 142 6.59 12.88 -5.96
CA TYR A 142 5.77 11.94 -5.20
C TYR A 142 6.39 11.67 -3.81
N LEU A 143 7.67 11.31 -3.80
CA LEU A 143 8.41 11.00 -2.57
C LEU A 143 8.50 12.20 -1.63
N LEU A 144 8.64 13.42 -2.19
CA LEU A 144 8.65 14.64 -1.38
C LEU A 144 7.31 14.83 -0.66
N TYR A 145 6.19 14.78 -1.39
CA TYR A 145 4.87 14.97 -0.79
C TYR A 145 4.53 13.87 0.21
N ASP A 146 4.95 12.65 -0.07
CA ASP A 146 4.82 11.53 0.86
C ASP A 146 5.64 11.75 2.15
N LEU A 147 6.89 12.21 2.07
CA LEU A 147 7.71 12.52 3.25
C LEU A 147 7.16 13.69 4.07
N LEU A 148 6.61 14.72 3.40
CA LEU A 148 5.94 15.84 4.07
C LEU A 148 4.67 15.36 4.79
N GLY A 149 3.84 14.55 4.12
CA GLY A 149 2.63 13.96 4.70
C GLY A 149 2.91 12.96 5.82
N ALA A 150 4.06 12.29 5.78
CA ALA A 150 4.53 11.41 6.85
C ALA A 150 5.24 12.16 8.00
N HIS A 151 5.32 13.50 7.94
CA HIS A 151 6.04 14.32 8.91
C HIS A 151 7.50 13.88 9.12
N LEU A 152 8.17 13.45 8.04
CA LEU A 152 9.59 13.10 8.04
C LEU A 152 10.47 14.23 7.49
N LEU A 153 9.83 15.19 6.80
CA LEU A 153 10.40 16.46 6.37
C LEU A 153 9.42 17.57 6.74
N CYS A 154 9.93 18.76 6.98
CA CYS A 154 9.12 19.97 7.12
C CYS A 154 9.64 21.09 6.21
N ARG A 155 8.74 22.01 5.83
CA ARG A 155 9.11 23.22 5.10
C ARG A 155 9.48 24.32 6.11
N TYR A 156 10.67 24.87 5.99
CA TYR A 156 11.15 25.98 6.79
C TYR A 156 11.53 27.16 5.88
N ARG A 157 10.97 28.37 6.12
CA ARG A 157 11.01 29.52 5.18
C ARG A 157 10.43 29.14 3.79
N PRO A 158 10.20 30.04 2.81
CA PRO A 158 9.16 29.76 1.81
C PRO A 158 9.38 28.50 0.96
N LEU A 159 10.58 27.92 0.87
CA LEU A 159 10.85 26.72 0.05
C LEU A 159 12.01 25.82 0.55
N THR A 160 12.52 25.94 1.78
CA THR A 160 13.60 25.05 2.27
C THR A 160 13.01 23.86 3.01
N LEU A 161 13.57 22.67 2.82
CA LEU A 161 13.14 21.42 3.46
C LEU A 161 14.18 20.98 4.48
N THR A 162 13.76 20.62 5.69
CA THR A 162 14.61 20.08 6.76
C THR A 162 14.01 18.81 7.38
N LEU A 163 14.83 18.02 8.07
CA LEU A 163 14.38 16.86 8.84
C LEU A 163 13.56 17.34 10.04
N THR A 164 12.52 16.60 10.38
CA THR A 164 11.80 16.80 11.65
C THR A 164 12.69 16.41 12.82
N CYS A 165 12.67 17.23 13.88
CA CYS A 165 13.35 16.97 15.15
C CYS A 165 12.78 15.74 15.86
#